data_AF-A0AA90QCQ8-F1
#
_entry.id   AF-A0AA90QCQ8-F1
#
_cell.length_a   1.000
_cell.length_b   1.000
_cell.length_c   1.000
_cell.angle_alpha   90.00
_cell.angle_beta   90.00
_cell.angle_gamma   90.00
#
_symmetry.space_group_name_H-M   'P 1'
#
loop_
_entity.id
_entity.type
_entity.pdbx_description
1 polymer ?
#
loop_
_entity_poly.entity_id
_entity_poly.type
_entity_poly.pdbx_seq_one_letter_code
_entity_poly.pdbx_strand_id
1 'polypeptide(L)'
;MAELSESKKKLADEFFILGITSDGRQFRPSDWAERLCGVMSCFRPEGSGGRNAHLQFSPYVRPTMLDGVKAVVVNNDLQQLEPLAYHFVLNFAKDNDLQVLNACFLPLPGDPKI
;
A
#
# COMPACT_ATOMS: atom_id res chain seq x y z
N MET A 1 28.94 -4.19 -27.15
CA MET A 1 27.54 -3.80 -26.92
C MET A 1 27.13 -4.36 -25.58
N ALA A 2 27.14 -3.54 -24.53
CA ALA A 2 26.61 -3.90 -23.23
C ALA A 2 25.50 -2.88 -22.95
N GLU A 3 24.26 -3.25 -23.25
CA GLU A 3 23.10 -2.50 -22.77
C GLU A 3 22.88 -2.90 -21.32
N LEU A 4 23.40 -2.09 -20.40
CA LEU A 4 23.01 -2.14 -19.01
C LEU A 4 21.57 -1.65 -18.96
N SER A 5 20.65 -2.57 -18.71
CA SER A 5 19.25 -2.30 -18.40
C SER A 5 19.18 -1.35 -17.20
N GLU A 6 19.09 -0.05 -17.46
CA GLU A 6 18.53 0.91 -16.53
C GLU A 6 17.06 0.53 -16.34
N SER A 7 16.83 -0.39 -15.40
CA SER A 7 15.51 -0.60 -14.82
C SER A 7 15.10 0.70 -14.15
N LYS A 8 14.44 1.55 -14.94
CA LYS A 8 13.72 2.74 -14.49
C LYS A 8 12.91 2.31 -13.27
N LYS A 9 13.40 2.60 -12.05
CA LYS A 9 12.61 2.43 -10.84
C LYS A 9 11.43 3.36 -11.01
N LYS A 10 10.30 2.83 -11.49
CA LYS A 10 9.02 3.54 -11.47
C LYS A 10 8.87 3.94 -10.00
N LEU A 11 8.91 5.24 -9.72
CA LEU A 11 8.64 5.73 -8.38
C LEU A 11 7.32 5.09 -7.98
N ALA A 12 7.33 4.28 -6.92
CA ALA A 12 6.17 3.52 -6.52
C ALA A 12 5.08 4.55 -6.18
N ASP A 13 4.04 4.59 -7.00
CA ASP A 13 2.89 5.46 -6.78
C ASP A 13 2.02 4.79 -5.72
N GLU A 14 2.26 5.17 -4.47
CA GLU A 14 1.68 4.54 -3.28
C GLU A 14 1.04 5.60 -2.39
N PHE A 15 0.06 5.19 -1.59
CA PHE A 15 -0.48 5.99 -0.50
C PHE A 15 -0.59 5.16 0.76
N PHE A 16 -0.66 5.85 1.90
CA PHE A 16 -0.82 5.28 3.21
C PHE A 16 -2.19 5.64 3.76
N ILE A 17 -2.89 4.66 4.31
CA ILE A 17 -4.03 4.87 5.19
C ILE A 17 -3.50 4.76 6.61
N LEU A 18 -3.49 5.88 7.34
CA LEU A 18 -3.06 5.91 8.72
C LEU A 18 -4.19 5.44 9.64
N GLY A 19 -3.84 4.67 10.66
CA GLY A 19 -4.73 4.34 11.76
C GLY A 19 -4.94 5.51 12.71
N ILE A 20 -5.04 6.74 12.21
CA ILE A 20 -5.39 7.97 12.92
C ILE A 20 -6.62 8.57 12.24
N THR A 21 -7.60 8.96 13.04
CA THR A 21 -8.79 9.66 12.52
C THR A 21 -8.51 11.13 12.19
N SER A 22 -9.40 11.83 11.51
CA SER A 22 -9.24 13.27 11.26
C SER A 22 -9.14 14.08 12.57
N ASP A 23 -9.79 13.61 13.64
CA ASP A 23 -9.69 14.16 15.01
C ASP A 23 -8.39 13.80 15.77
N GLY A 24 -7.44 13.11 15.12
CA GLY A 24 -6.14 12.75 15.72
C GLY A 24 -6.18 11.56 16.68
N ARG A 25 -7.27 10.78 16.70
CA ARG A 25 -7.40 9.60 17.59
C ARG A 25 -6.89 8.35 16.91
N GLN A 26 -6.26 7.46 17.68
CA GLN A 26 -5.83 6.17 17.16
C GLN A 26 -7.03 5.27 16.85
N PHE A 27 -7.10 4.75 15.63
CA PHE A 27 -8.11 3.82 15.18
C PHE A 27 -7.94 2.44 15.84
N ARG A 28 -9.06 1.79 16.13
CA ARG A 28 -9.13 0.50 16.82
C ARG A 28 -10.07 -0.44 16.06
N PRO A 29 -9.86 -1.76 16.15
CA PRO A 29 -8.85 -2.45 16.96
C PRO A 29 -7.43 -2.32 16.39
N SER A 30 -6.40 -2.63 17.19
CA SER A 30 -4.99 -2.45 16.79
C SER A 30 -4.51 -3.38 15.67
N ASP A 31 -5.30 -4.42 15.35
CA ASP A 31 -5.06 -5.39 14.29
C ASP A 31 -5.84 -5.07 12.99
N TRP A 32 -6.42 -3.86 12.88
CA TRP A 32 -7.22 -3.47 11.72
C TRP A 32 -6.43 -3.53 10.40
N ALA A 33 -5.15 -3.15 10.42
CA ALA A 33 -4.30 -3.12 9.24
C ALA A 33 -4.09 -4.54 8.70
N GLU A 34 -3.79 -5.47 9.59
CA GLU A 34 -3.66 -6.90 9.31
C GLU A 34 -4.97 -7.49 8.78
N ARG A 35 -6.12 -7.12 9.35
CA ARG A 35 -7.44 -7.55 8.89
C ARG A 35 -7.75 -7.05 7.48
N LEU A 36 -7.52 -5.76 7.21
CA LEU A 36 -7.75 -5.17 5.90
C LEU A 36 -6.85 -5.84 4.84
N CYS A 37 -5.56 -6.01 5.15
CA CYS A 37 -4.63 -6.67 4.23
C CYS A 37 -4.96 -8.16 4.02
N GLY A 38 -5.54 -8.82 5.02
CA GLY A 38 -6.05 -10.19 4.90
C GLY A 38 -7.20 -10.30 3.88
N VAL A 39 -8.17 -9.37 3.92
CA VAL A 39 -9.25 -9.31 2.92
C VAL A 39 -8.68 -9.06 1.52
N MET A 40 -7.61 -8.27 1.42
CA MET A 40 -6.98 -7.93 0.15
C MET A 40 -5.98 -8.99 -0.36
N SER A 41 -5.72 -10.06 0.39
CA SER A 41 -4.68 -11.06 0.09
C SER A 41 -4.82 -11.76 -1.27
N CYS A 42 -6.05 -11.87 -1.78
CA CYS A 42 -6.38 -12.50 -3.06
C CYS A 42 -5.97 -11.67 -4.29
N PHE A 43 -5.76 -10.35 -4.14
CA PHE A 43 -5.42 -9.47 -5.26
C PHE A 43 -3.94 -9.53 -5.57
N ARG A 44 -3.55 -10.27 -6.60
CA ARG A 44 -2.15 -10.50 -6.98
C ARG A 44 -2.00 -10.62 -8.49
N PRO A 45 -0.82 -10.34 -9.06
CA PRO A 45 -0.57 -10.61 -10.47
C PRO A 45 -0.76 -12.10 -10.78
N GLU A 46 -1.34 -12.42 -11.93
CA GLU A 46 -1.55 -13.81 -12.37
C GLU A 46 -0.23 -14.61 -12.32
N GLY A 47 -0.29 -15.84 -11.78
CA GLY A 47 0.88 -16.72 -11.65
C GLY A 47 1.81 -16.46 -10.45
N SER A 48 1.62 -15.37 -9.69
CA SER A 48 2.41 -15.09 -8.47
C SER A 48 1.98 -15.90 -7.23
N GLY A 49 0.90 -16.65 -7.34
CA GLY A 49 0.32 -17.44 -6.25
C GLY A 49 0.86 -18.87 -6.18
N GLY A 50 1.99 -19.08 -5.51
CA GLY A 50 2.48 -20.42 -5.18
C GLY A 50 1.57 -21.16 -4.19
N ARG A 51 1.98 -22.36 -3.74
CA ARG A 51 1.18 -23.27 -2.87
C ARG A 51 0.73 -22.71 -1.51
N ASN A 52 1.08 -21.46 -1.17
CA ASN A 52 0.75 -20.74 0.07
C ASN A 52 0.32 -19.28 -0.17
N ALA A 53 -0.18 -18.95 -1.37
CA ALA A 53 -0.50 -17.56 -1.74
C ALA A 53 -1.58 -16.92 -0.85
N HIS A 54 -2.56 -17.72 -0.39
CA HIS A 54 -3.63 -17.23 0.48
C HIS A 54 -3.16 -16.90 1.92
N LEU A 55 -1.97 -17.37 2.32
CA LEU A 55 -1.40 -17.10 3.66
C LEU A 55 -0.57 -15.81 3.71
N GLN A 56 -0.39 -15.16 2.56
CA GLN A 56 0.47 -13.99 2.42
C GLN A 56 -0.41 -12.76 2.14
N PHE A 57 0.09 -11.56 2.42
CA PHE A 57 -0.56 -10.33 1.99
C PHE A 57 -0.34 -10.07 0.50
N SER A 58 -1.24 -9.30 -0.11
CA SER A 58 -1.09 -8.83 -1.49
C SER A 58 0.17 -7.96 -1.62
N PRO A 59 0.91 -8.02 -2.74
CA PRO A 59 2.01 -7.08 -2.97
C PRO A 59 1.53 -5.62 -3.04
N TYR A 60 0.25 -5.39 -3.37
CA TYR A 60 -0.34 -4.07 -3.52
C TYR A 60 -0.90 -3.47 -2.24
N VAL A 61 -1.25 -4.29 -1.24
CA VAL A 61 -1.84 -3.83 0.03
C VAL A 61 -1.16 -4.53 1.17
N ARG A 62 -0.38 -3.77 1.96
CA ARG A 62 0.48 -4.34 3.01
C ARG A 62 0.35 -3.56 4.32
N PRO A 63 0.39 -4.24 5.47
CA PRO A 63 0.42 -3.56 6.76
C PRO A 63 1.82 -2.97 6.98
N THR A 64 1.87 -1.78 7.57
CA THR A 64 3.11 -1.07 7.92
C THR A 64 2.95 -0.28 9.22
N MET A 65 4.02 0.34 9.67
CA MET A 65 4.00 1.32 10.75
C MET A 65 4.64 2.62 10.28
N LEU A 66 3.95 3.74 10.49
CA LEU A 66 4.44 5.08 10.23
C LEU A 66 4.44 5.84 11.55
N ASP A 67 5.61 6.32 11.98
CA ASP A 67 5.79 7.04 13.25
C ASP A 67 5.17 6.34 14.49
N GLY A 68 5.30 5.01 14.55
CA GLY A 68 4.74 4.20 15.63
C GLY A 68 3.22 3.95 15.55
N VAL A 69 2.56 4.45 14.50
CA VAL A 69 1.15 4.22 14.23
C VAL A 69 0.97 3.13 13.19
N LYS A 70 0.01 2.24 13.41
CA LYS A 70 -0.41 1.24 12.42
C LYS A 70 -0.97 1.91 11.17
N ALA A 71 -0.47 1.50 10.00
CA ALA A 71 -0.92 2.01 8.72
C ALA A 71 -1.02 0.88 7.69
N VAL A 72 -1.70 1.15 6.58
CA VAL A 72 -1.72 0.28 5.42
C VAL A 72 -1.14 1.05 4.25
N VAL A 73 -0.15 0.47 3.57
CA VAL A 73 0.36 0.99 2.30
C VAL A 73 -0.40 0.34 1.16
N VAL A 74 -0.85 1.16 0.21
CA VAL A 74 -1.58 0.75 -0.97
C VAL A 74 -0.85 1.26 -2.20
N ASN A 75 -0.61 0.37 -3.16
CA ASN A 75 0.01 0.71 -4.43
C ASN A 75 -1.07 1.01 -5.50
N ASN A 76 -0.92 2.11 -6.23
CA ASN A 76 -1.87 2.55 -7.25
C ASN A 76 -1.97 1.61 -8.44
N ASP A 77 -1.00 0.74 -8.67
CA ASP A 77 -1.11 -0.34 -9.66
C ASP A 77 -2.29 -1.28 -9.34
N LEU A 78 -2.77 -1.32 -8.09
CA LEU A 78 -4.02 -2.02 -7.72
C LEU A 78 -5.23 -1.48 -8.49
N GLN A 79 -5.28 -0.17 -8.77
CA GLN A 79 -6.38 0.43 -9.52
C GLN A 79 -6.45 -0.11 -10.95
N GLN A 80 -5.29 -0.39 -11.56
CA GLN A 80 -5.21 -0.93 -12.92
C GLN A 80 -5.55 -2.43 -12.96
N LEU A 81 -5.23 -3.15 -11.90
CA LEU A 81 -5.54 -4.57 -11.78
C LEU A 81 -7.02 -4.79 -11.43
N GLU A 82 -7.47 -4.20 -10.32
CA GLU A 82 -8.80 -4.38 -9.75
C GLU A 82 -9.32 -3.04 -9.18
N PRO A 83 -9.98 -2.21 -10.01
CA PRO A 83 -10.47 -0.89 -9.60
C PRO A 83 -11.43 -0.95 -8.40
N LEU A 84 -12.26 -1.99 -8.33
CA LEU A 84 -13.21 -2.17 -7.22
C LEU A 84 -12.49 -2.41 -5.89
N ALA A 85 -11.39 -3.16 -5.91
CA ALA A 85 -10.56 -3.42 -4.74
C ALA A 85 -9.89 -2.13 -4.27
N TYR A 86 -9.36 -1.33 -5.20
CA TYR A 86 -8.80 -0.01 -4.90
C TYR A 86 -9.83 0.93 -4.26
N HIS A 87 -11.02 1.03 -4.85
CA HIS A 87 -12.11 1.83 -4.30
C HIS A 87 -12.58 1.31 -2.93
N PHE A 88 -12.57 0.01 -2.69
CA PHE A 88 -12.89 -0.56 -1.39
C PHE A 88 -11.93 -0.06 -0.31
N VAL A 89 -10.61 -0.02 -0.56
CA VAL A 89 -9.64 0.45 0.45
C VAL A 89 -9.80 1.95 0.72
N LEU A 90 -10.07 2.75 -0.32
CA LEU A 90 -10.34 4.18 -0.16
C LEU A 90 -11.63 4.46 0.60
N ASN A 91 -12.71 3.73 0.27
CA ASN A 91 -13.97 3.84 0.99
C ASN A 91 -13.82 3.38 2.44
N PHE A 92 -13.05 2.33 2.70
CA PHE A 92 -12.73 1.92 4.07
C PHE A 92 -12.08 3.06 4.87
N ALA A 93 -11.10 3.76 4.29
CA ALA A 93 -10.51 4.93 4.94
C ALA A 93 -11.54 6.02 5.20
N LYS A 94 -12.35 6.35 4.19
CA LYS A 94 -13.38 7.40 4.29
C LYS A 94 -14.45 7.09 5.33
N ASP A 95 -14.98 5.87 5.34
CA ASP A 95 -16.07 5.45 6.23
C ASP A 95 -15.62 5.39 7.70
N ASN A 96 -14.32 5.20 7.94
CA ASN A 96 -13.71 5.18 9.26
C ASN A 96 -13.00 6.49 9.64
N ASP A 97 -13.17 7.55 8.83
CA ASP A 97 -12.55 8.86 9.02
C ASP A 97 -11.00 8.80 9.14
N LEU A 98 -10.35 7.88 8.42
CA LEU A 98 -8.91 7.67 8.49
C LEU A 98 -8.15 8.66 7.59
N GLN A 99 -7.02 9.14 8.09
CA GLN A 99 -6.14 10.01 7.32
C GLN A 99 -5.46 9.23 6.19
N VAL A 100 -5.47 9.81 4.99
CA VAL A 100 -4.80 9.25 3.80
C VAL A 100 -3.63 10.16 3.41
N LEU A 101 -2.44 9.60 3.33
CA LEU A 101 -1.22 10.31 2.95
C LEU A 101 -0.65 9.75 1.65
N ASN A 102 -0.38 10.60 0.67
CA ASN A 102 0.33 10.18 -0.53
C ASN A 102 1.82 9.98 -0.23
N ALA A 103 2.38 8.85 -0.65
CA ALA A 103 3.81 8.61 -0.56
C ALA A 103 4.51 9.36 -1.69
N CYS A 104 5.31 10.37 -1.35
CA CYS A 104 6.21 10.99 -2.30
C CYS A 104 7.61 10.41 -2.10
N PHE A 105 8.25 9.95 -3.18
CA PHE A 105 9.66 9.59 -3.15
C PHE A 105 10.49 10.86 -2.94
N LEU A 106 11.21 10.93 -1.82
CA LEU A 106 12.23 11.94 -1.59
C LEU A 106 13.58 11.36 -2.04
N PRO A 107 14.19 11.85 -3.14
CA PRO A 107 15.55 11.47 -3.49
C PRO A 107 16.48 11.88 -2.35
N LEU A 108 17.39 10.98 -1.96
CA LEU A 108 18.40 11.30 -0.97
C LEU A 108 19.36 12.34 -1.56
N PRO A 109 19.98 13.20 -0.73
CA PRO A 109 20.99 14.14 -1.20
C PRO A 109 22.17 13.35 -1.79
N GLY A 110 22.20 13.22 -3.12
CA GLY A 110 23.17 12.42 -3.87
C GLY A 110 22.57 11.58 -5.00
N ASP A 111 21.26 11.36 -5.04
CA ASP A 111 20.60 10.72 -6.18
C ASP A 111 20.66 11.63 -7.43
N PRO A 112 20.88 11.07 -8.63
CA PRO A 112 20.82 11.83 -9.86
C PRO A 112 19.43 12.46 -10.02
N LYS A 113 19.40 13.77 -10.29
CA LYS A 113 18.15 14.49 -10.56
C LYS A 113 17.51 13.88 -11.81
N ILE A 114 16.30 13.35 -11.64
CA ILE A 114 15.47 12.80 -12.71
C ILE A 114 15.01 13.95 -13.63
#